data_AF-A0A067KRQ8-F1
#
_entry.id   AF-A0A067KRQ8-F1
#
_cell.length_a   1.000
_cell.length_b   1.000
_cell.length_c   1.000
_cell.angle_alpha   90.00
_cell.angle_beta   90.00
_cell.angle_gamma   90.00
#
_symmetry.space_group_name_H-M   'P 1'
#
loop_
_entity.id
_entity.type
_entity.pdbx_description
1 polymer ?
#
loop_
_entity_poly.entity_id
_entity_poly.type
_entity_poly.pdbx_seq_one_letter_code
_entity_poly.pdbx_strand_id
1 'polypeptide(L)'
;MLHMKLIEKVGDAYRVVGTRDDSSEEEEAEAAGGADMEEGNPPPFGSSFGAGTSGAGPSFQGTSSISNDEVLARMMSRMDMFDTSLNGMESMIADRFQSIEIMHGSLDCRMDTLQGQLQTVIQLLQPHPPLPPKP
;
A
#
# COMPACT_ATOMS: atom_id res chain seq x y z
N MET A 1 -4.24 -17.18 -4.02
CA MET A 1 -3.13 -16.70 -3.17
C MET A 1 -2.02 -16.22 -4.10
N LEU A 2 -1.87 -14.91 -4.28
CA LEU A 2 -0.86 -14.33 -5.15
C LEU A 2 0.44 -14.18 -4.36
N HIS A 3 1.51 -14.85 -4.80
CA HIS A 3 2.81 -14.80 -4.14
C HIS A 3 3.53 -13.51 -4.54
N MET A 4 3.41 -12.47 -3.70
CA MET A 4 4.10 -11.19 -3.93
C MET A 4 5.61 -11.39 -3.78
N LYS A 5 6.37 -11.10 -4.83
CA LYS A 5 7.85 -11.12 -4.81
C LYS A 5 8.37 -9.71 -4.61
N LEU A 6 9.27 -9.53 -3.65
CA LEU A 6 9.94 -8.26 -3.40
C LEU A 6 10.99 -8.01 -4.51
N ILE A 7 10.90 -6.88 -5.20
CA ILE A 7 11.88 -6.48 -6.22
C ILE A 7 12.64 -5.26 -5.72
N GLU A 8 13.96 -5.32 -5.74
CA GLU A 8 14.86 -4.22 -5.38
C GLU A 8 15.48 -3.63 -6.65
N LYS A 9 15.68 -2.30 -6.63
CA LYS A 9 16.39 -1.57 -7.68
C LYS A 9 17.84 -1.35 -7.26
N VAL A 10 18.78 -1.80 -8.10
CA VAL A 10 20.22 -1.60 -7.91
C VAL A 10 20.76 -0.90 -9.16
N GLY A 11 21.00 0.42 -9.06
CA GLY A 11 21.34 1.25 -10.22
C GLY A 11 20.16 1.35 -11.21
N ASP A 12 20.43 1.08 -12.48
CA ASP A 12 19.40 1.07 -13.55
C ASP A 12 18.74 -0.31 -13.75
N ALA A 13 19.13 -1.32 -12.98
CA ALA A 13 18.60 -2.68 -13.09
C ALA A 13 17.73 -3.06 -11.88
N TYR A 14 16.75 -3.93 -12.13
CA TYR A 14 15.85 -4.49 -11.11
C TYR A 14 16.16 -5.97 -10.91
N ARG A 15 16.20 -6.45 -9.65
CA ARG A 15 16.35 -7.87 -9.32
C ARG A 15 15.37 -8.30 -8.23
N VAL A 16 14.95 -9.56 -8.28
CA VAL A 16 14.08 -10.15 -7.26
C VAL A 16 14.88 -10.43 -5.99
N VAL A 17 14.46 -9.88 -4.86
CA VAL A 17 15.08 -10.11 -3.55
C VAL A 17 14.44 -11.34 -2.92
N GLY A 18 15.23 -12.40 -2.80
CA GLY A 18 14.93 -13.58 -2.00
C GLY A 18 13.99 -14.58 -2.68
N THR A 19 14.57 -15.63 -3.27
CA THR A 19 13.91 -16.93 -3.35
C THR A 19 14.73 -17.89 -2.49
N ARG A 20 14.34 -18.04 -1.22
CA ARG A 20 14.81 -19.14 -0.39
C ARG A 20 13.69 -20.18 -0.39
N ASP A 21 13.79 -21.12 -1.31
CA ASP A 21 13.15 -22.41 -1.18
C ASP A 21 13.97 -23.26 -0.19
N ASP A 22 13.28 -24.17 0.49
CA ASP A 22 13.72 -25.10 1.55
C ASP A 22 13.98 -24.51 2.95
N SER A 23 13.59 -25.13 4.07
CA SER A 23 12.71 -26.24 4.43
C SER A 23 12.91 -26.40 5.95
N SER A 24 11.83 -26.73 6.68
CA SER A 24 11.83 -27.47 7.96
C SER A 24 12.33 -26.82 9.27
N GLU A 25 11.40 -26.88 10.23
CA GLU A 25 11.52 -27.29 11.64
C GLU A 25 12.15 -26.35 12.67
N GLU A 26 11.26 -25.90 13.57
CA GLU A 26 11.37 -25.85 15.04
C GLU A 26 12.77 -25.84 15.67
N GLU A 27 13.10 -24.78 16.40
CA GLU A 27 13.72 -24.93 17.72
C GLU A 27 13.47 -23.70 18.60
N GLU A 28 12.98 -24.00 19.80
CA GLU A 28 12.84 -23.18 20.99
C GLU A 28 14.18 -22.52 21.38
N ALA A 29 14.20 -21.22 21.66
CA ALA A 29 15.28 -20.63 22.48
C ALA A 29 14.82 -19.33 23.15
N GLU A 30 14.73 -19.43 24.46
CA GLU A 30 14.48 -18.41 25.47
C GLU A 30 15.41 -17.18 25.44
N ALA A 31 14.84 -16.07 25.93
CA ALA A 31 15.47 -14.96 26.65
C ALA A 31 16.60 -14.14 25.99
N ALA A 32 16.37 -12.83 25.84
CA ALA A 32 16.85 -11.80 26.78
C ALA A 32 16.83 -10.39 26.18
N GLY A 33 16.23 -9.46 26.94
CA GLY A 33 16.82 -8.14 27.28
C GLY A 33 17.10 -7.09 26.18
N GLY A 34 16.49 -5.92 26.33
CA GLY A 34 16.92 -4.66 25.70
C GLY A 34 15.72 -3.87 25.17
N ALA A 35 15.03 -3.12 26.03
CA ALA A 35 15.29 -1.72 26.33
C ALA A 35 14.74 -0.75 25.26
N ASP A 36 13.76 0.02 25.74
CA ASP A 36 13.49 1.43 25.44
C ASP A 36 12.73 1.79 24.16
N MET A 37 11.43 2.09 24.34
CA MET A 37 10.73 3.15 23.62
C MET A 37 9.77 3.86 24.60
N GLU A 38 10.24 4.98 25.13
CA GLU A 38 9.47 6.07 25.77
C GLU A 38 8.21 6.41 24.96
N GLU A 39 7.01 6.13 25.50
CA GLU A 39 5.85 7.03 25.35
C GLU A 39 4.71 6.69 26.33
N GLY A 40 4.34 7.65 27.17
CA GLY A 40 2.99 7.77 27.74
C GLY A 40 2.81 7.28 29.18
N ASN A 41 3.07 8.17 30.14
CA ASN A 41 2.75 7.98 31.56
C ASN A 41 1.25 7.60 31.77
N PRO A 42 0.93 6.40 32.31
CA PRO A 42 -0.42 6.10 32.77
C PRO A 42 -0.70 6.87 34.09
N PRO A 43 -1.97 7.16 34.44
CA PRO A 43 -2.30 8.07 35.52
C PRO A 43 -1.74 7.56 36.86
N PRO A 44 -1.45 8.45 37.82
CA PRO A 44 -0.85 8.03 39.09
C PRO A 44 -1.83 7.10 39.81
N PHE A 45 -1.52 5.80 39.78
CA PHE A 45 -2.18 4.81 40.61
C PHE A 45 -2.02 5.27 42.06
N GLY A 46 -3.14 5.65 42.68
CA GLY A 46 -3.20 6.07 44.06
C GLY A 46 -2.77 4.93 44.97
N SER A 47 -1.49 4.89 45.32
CA SER A 47 -0.97 4.07 46.41
C SER A 47 -0.91 4.95 47.66
N SER A 48 -2.04 5.08 48.35
CA SER A 48 -2.07 5.61 49.72
C SER A 48 -2.11 4.44 50.70
N PHE A 49 -1.01 4.31 51.45
CA PHE A 49 -0.85 3.37 52.55
C PHE A 49 -1.91 3.66 53.64
N GLY A 50 -2.45 2.60 54.24
CA GLY A 50 -3.78 2.60 54.84
C GLY A 50 -4.02 3.40 56.13
N ALA A 51 -5.31 3.67 56.38
CA ALA A 51 -5.92 3.88 57.69
C ALA A 51 -7.45 3.89 57.55
N GLY A 52 -8.15 3.00 58.28
CA GLY A 52 -9.46 3.28 58.88
C GLY A 52 -10.74 3.21 58.05
N THR A 53 -11.49 2.11 58.24
CA THR A 53 -12.95 2.00 58.42
C THR A 53 -13.96 2.52 57.38
N SER A 54 -15.01 1.71 57.23
CA SER A 54 -16.37 2.05 56.77
C SER A 54 -16.70 1.78 55.30
N GLY A 55 -17.04 0.53 55.03
CA GLY A 55 -18.42 0.20 54.66
C GLY A 55 -19.02 0.93 53.47
N ALA A 56 -18.50 0.68 52.27
CA ALA A 56 -19.28 0.49 51.05
C ALA A 56 -18.33 -0.19 50.06
N GLY A 57 -18.57 -1.48 49.77
CA GLY A 57 -17.78 -2.20 48.79
C GLY A 57 -17.82 -1.46 47.44
N PRO A 58 -16.80 -1.61 46.57
CA PRO A 58 -16.94 -1.15 45.20
C PRO A 58 -18.24 -1.77 44.69
N SER A 59 -19.20 -0.94 44.27
CA SER A 59 -20.27 -1.46 43.45
C SER A 59 -19.54 -2.14 42.30
N PHE A 60 -19.76 -3.45 42.15
CA PHE A 60 -19.40 -4.13 40.93
C PHE A 60 -20.21 -3.43 39.85
N GLN A 61 -19.63 -2.38 39.27
CA GLN A 61 -20.00 -1.89 37.96
C GLN A 61 -19.70 -3.08 37.08
N GLY A 62 -20.77 -3.84 36.81
CA GLY A 62 -20.70 -5.21 36.34
C GLY A 62 -19.61 -5.32 35.30
N THR A 63 -18.63 -6.18 35.56
CA THR A 63 -17.71 -6.62 34.52
C THR A 63 -18.62 -7.21 33.45
N SER A 64 -18.96 -6.43 32.42
CA SER A 64 -19.73 -6.95 31.30
C SER A 64 -18.79 -7.96 30.66
N SER A 65 -18.98 -9.22 31.01
CA SER A 65 -18.23 -10.32 30.44
C SER A 65 -18.62 -10.34 28.98
N ILE A 66 -17.81 -9.70 28.14
CA ILE A 66 -17.98 -9.73 26.70
C ILE A 66 -18.00 -11.20 26.29
N SER A 67 -19.07 -11.63 25.63
CA SER A 67 -19.15 -13.02 25.21
C SER A 67 -18.18 -13.26 24.06
N ASN A 68 -17.73 -14.50 23.88
CA ASN A 68 -16.88 -14.87 22.76
C ASN A 68 -17.57 -14.53 21.41
N ASP A 69 -18.90 -14.66 21.34
CA ASP A 69 -19.69 -14.30 20.17
C ASP A 69 -19.63 -12.80 19.86
N GLU A 70 -19.63 -11.94 20.88
CA GLU A 70 -19.48 -10.50 20.70
C GLU A 70 -18.07 -10.13 20.22
N VAL A 71 -17.04 -10.79 20.74
CA VAL A 71 -15.66 -10.63 20.26
C VAL A 71 -15.56 -11.06 18.79
N LEU A 72 -16.14 -12.20 18.43
CA LEU A 72 -16.14 -12.71 17.07
C LEU A 72 -16.89 -11.78 16.11
N ALA A 73 -18.08 -11.31 16.50
CA ALA A 73 -18.86 -10.35 15.72
C ALA A 73 -18.09 -9.04 15.50
N ARG A 74 -17.35 -8.57 16.52
CA ARG A 74 -16.49 -7.38 16.40
C ARG A 74 -15.31 -7.61 15.47
N MET A 75 -14.71 -8.80 15.49
CA MET A 75 -13.64 -9.17 14.56
C MET A 75 -14.14 -9.21 13.11
N MET A 76 -15.30 -9.85 12.87
CA MET A 76 -15.94 -9.90 11.56
C MET A 76 -16.27 -8.49 11.06
N SER A 77 -16.90 -7.67 11.89
CA SER A 77 -17.21 -6.28 11.54
C SER A 77 -15.96 -5.45 11.21
N ARG A 78 -14.84 -5.67 11.92
CA ARG A 78 -13.56 -5.02 11.59
C ARG A 78 -13.00 -5.50 10.25
N MET A 79 -13.11 -6.80 9.98
CA MET A 79 -12.65 -7.37 8.72
C MET A 79 -13.45 -6.82 7.54
N ASP A 80 -14.77 -6.68 7.67
CA ASP A 80 -15.63 -6.08 6.63
C ASP A 80 -15.29 -4.62 6.35
N MET A 81 -14.94 -3.85 7.39
CA MET A 81 -14.47 -2.47 7.23
C MET A 81 -13.14 -2.40 6.48
N PHE A 82 -12.21 -3.31 6.79
CA PHE A 82 -10.94 -3.40 6.05
C PHE A 82 -11.16 -3.83 4.60
N ASP A 83 -12.00 -4.83 4.35
CA ASP A 83 -12.34 -5.30 3.01
C ASP A 83 -12.93 -4.19 2.15
N THR A 84 -13.92 -3.46 2.69
CA THR A 84 -14.53 -2.30 2.03
C THR A 84 -13.49 -1.23 1.71
N SER A 85 -12.58 -0.94 2.66
CA SER A 85 -11.51 0.04 2.45
C SER A 85 -10.52 -0.41 1.38
N LEU A 86 -10.13 -1.69 1.38
CA LEU A 86 -9.20 -2.26 0.41
C LEU A 86 -9.80 -2.26 -0.99
N ASN A 87 -11.06 -2.66 -1.14
CA ASN A 87 -11.76 -2.62 -2.41
C ASN A 87 -11.91 -1.17 -2.93
N GLY A 88 -12.15 -0.21 -2.04
CA GLY A 88 -12.17 1.22 -2.39
C GLY A 88 -10.80 1.71 -2.90
N MET A 89 -9.72 1.35 -2.20
CA MET A 89 -8.35 1.66 -2.62
C MET A 89 -7.99 1.01 -3.96
N GLU A 90 -8.37 -0.26 -4.15
CA GLU A 90 -8.14 -0.99 -5.40
C GLU A 90 -8.82 -0.28 -6.58
N SER A 91 -10.09 0.12 -6.42
CA SER A 91 -10.80 0.86 -7.46
C SER A 91 -10.13 2.21 -7.78
N MET A 92 -9.64 2.93 -6.76
CA MET A 92 -8.93 4.20 -6.99
C MET A 92 -7.61 4.00 -7.73
N ILE A 93 -6.90 2.90 -7.43
CA ILE A 93 -5.66 2.55 -8.11
C ILE A 93 -5.95 2.16 -9.57
N ALA A 94 -6.97 1.34 -9.81
CA ALA A 94 -7.40 0.94 -11.15
C ALA A 94 -7.80 2.14 -12.02
N ASP A 95 -8.59 3.08 -11.49
CA ASP A 95 -8.97 4.32 -12.16
C ASP A 95 -7.74 5.16 -12.57
N ARG A 96 -6.77 5.30 -11.66
CA ARG A 96 -5.53 6.03 -11.94
C ARG A 96 -4.71 5.37 -13.05
N PHE A 97 -4.59 4.05 -13.04
CA PHE A 97 -3.89 3.34 -14.11
C PHE A 97 -4.59 3.48 -15.45
N GLN A 98 -5.92 3.39 -15.48
CA GLN A 98 -6.71 3.60 -16.68
C GLN A 98 -6.52 5.03 -17.23
N SER A 99 -6.53 6.03 -16.35
CA SER A 99 -6.27 7.42 -16.73
C SER A 99 -4.88 7.62 -17.36
N ILE A 100 -3.85 6.96 -16.79
CA ILE A 100 -2.49 6.98 -17.34
C ILE A 100 -2.44 6.32 -18.72
N GLU A 101 -3.11 5.18 -18.90
CA GLU A 101 -3.17 4.48 -20.19
C GLU A 101 -3.81 5.35 -21.28
N ILE A 102 -4.92 6.02 -20.96
CA ILE A 102 -5.58 6.97 -21.87
C ILE A 102 -4.66 8.15 -22.20
N MET A 103 -3.98 8.71 -21.19
CA MET A 103 -3.05 9.81 -21.38
C MET A 103 -1.88 9.40 -22.29
N HIS A 104 -1.34 8.20 -22.09
CA HIS A 104 -0.27 7.66 -22.92
C HIS A 104 -0.73 7.51 -24.37
N GLY A 105 -1.89 6.88 -24.61
CA GLY A 105 -2.44 6.76 -25.97
C GLY A 105 -2.71 8.12 -26.62
N SER A 106 -3.14 9.13 -25.85
CA SER A 106 -3.32 10.50 -26.35
C SER A 106 -2.00 11.16 -26.74
N LEU A 107 -0.96 10.98 -25.94
CA LEU A 107 0.38 11.51 -26.26
C LEU A 107 0.95 10.86 -27.52
N ASP A 108 0.78 9.53 -27.68
CA ASP A 108 1.22 8.78 -28.85
C ASP A 108 0.54 9.31 -30.13
N CYS A 109 -0.79 9.42 -30.13
CA CYS A 109 -1.56 10.02 -31.23
C CYS A 109 -1.06 11.42 -31.61
N ARG A 110 -0.71 12.24 -30.61
CA ARG A 110 -0.22 13.60 -30.83
C ARG A 110 1.18 13.60 -31.44
N MET A 111 2.05 12.70 -31.01
CA MET A 111 3.40 12.56 -31.58
C MET A 111 3.34 12.12 -33.03
N ASP A 112 2.50 11.13 -33.36
CA ASP A 112 2.27 10.69 -34.74
C ASP A 112 1.79 11.82 -35.64
N THR A 113 0.84 12.61 -35.14
CA THR A 113 0.32 13.78 -35.86
C THR A 113 1.42 14.81 -36.12
N LEU A 114 2.20 15.16 -35.09
CA LEU A 114 3.30 16.11 -35.22
C LEU A 114 4.39 15.61 -36.17
N GLN A 115 4.71 14.31 -36.12
CA GLN A 115 5.65 13.68 -37.04
C GLN A 115 5.17 13.77 -38.49
N GLY A 116 3.91 13.43 -38.75
CA GLY A 116 3.32 13.54 -40.09
C GLY A 116 3.30 14.97 -40.62
N GLN A 117 2.97 15.95 -39.75
CA GLN A 117 3.03 17.37 -40.09
C GLN A 117 4.46 17.82 -40.42
N LEU A 118 5.44 17.46 -39.58
CA LEU A 118 6.84 17.80 -39.81
C LEU A 118 7.35 17.21 -41.13
N GLN A 119 7.01 15.96 -41.42
CA GLN A 119 7.39 15.32 -42.69
C GLN A 119 6.77 16.03 -43.89
N THR A 120 5.51 16.47 -43.79
CA THR A 120 4.85 17.25 -44.83
C THR A 120 5.57 18.58 -45.07
N VAL A 121 5.95 19.29 -44.01
CA VAL A 121 6.69 20.56 -44.10
C VAL A 121 8.06 20.34 -44.75
N ILE A 122 8.79 19.29 -44.37
CA ILE A 122 10.07 18.94 -44.98
C ILE A 122 9.91 18.70 -46.48
N GLN A 123 8.88 17.97 -46.91
CA GLN A 123 8.62 17.70 -48.33
C GLN A 123 8.32 18.99 -49.12
N LEU A 124 7.61 19.95 -48.53
CA LEU A 124 7.35 21.25 -49.16
C LEU A 124 8.61 22.11 -49.29
N LEU A 125 9.55 21.95 -48.36
CA LEU A 125 10.85 22.65 -48.40
C LEU A 125 11.84 21.99 -49.37
N GLN A 126 11.59 20.75 -49.84
CA GLN A 126 12.47 20.11 -50.80
C GLN A 126 12.39 20.81 -52.17
N PRO A 127 13.54 21.08 -52.82
CA PRO A 127 13.56 21.59 -54.18
C PRO A 127 12.82 20.65 -55.12
N HIS A 128 11.96 21.20 -55.97
CA HIS A 128 11.24 20.39 -56.95
C HIS A 128 12.24 19.66 -57.85
N PRO A 129 12.08 18.34 -58.07
CA PRO A 129 12.99 17.59 -58.92
C PRO A 129 13.06 18.23 -60.33
N PRO A 130 14.24 18.24 -60.97
CA PRO A 130 14.41 18.88 -62.27
C PRO A 130 13.44 18.25 -63.29
N LEU A 131 12.70 19.11 -63.99
CA LEU A 131 11.79 18.70 -65.05
C LEU A 131 12.57 17.92 -66.13
N PRO A 132 12.03 16.78 -66.63
CA PRO A 132 12.68 16.01 -67.66
C PRO A 132 12.87 16.87 -68.93
N PRO A 133 13.98 16.67 -69.67
CA PRO A 133 14.26 17.45 -70.88
C PRO A 133 13.13 17.28 -71.90
N LYS A 134 12.61 18.41 -72.41
CA LYS A 134 11.66 18.41 -73.53
C LYS A 134 12.36 17.89 -74.80
N PRO A 135 11.65 17.09 -75.62
CA PRO A 135 12.18 16.59 -76.90
C PRO A 135 12.39 17.71 -77.93
#